data_AF-A0AA97CY11-F1
#
_entry.id   AF-A0AA97CY11-F1
#
_cell.length_a   1.000
_cell.length_b   1.000
_cell.length_c   1.000
_cell.angle_alpha   90.00
_cell.angle_beta   90.00
_cell.angle_gamma   90.00
#
_symmetry.space_group_name_H-M   'P 1'
#
loop_
_entity.id
_entity.type
_entity.pdbx_description
1 polymer ?
#
loop_
_entity_poly.entity_id
_entity_poly.type
_entity_poly.pdbx_seq_one_letter_code
_entity_poly.pdbx_strand_id
1 'polypeptide(L)'
;MSGVIRYNFAGLDTLSGDLRGQFQRLEELSGQLKKQVTALANHWDSGGAVSYQQAQAQWDRLFGDARTRLDGLGVGVQRAATQMRETDLRVSRTFGA
;
A
#
# COMPACT_ATOMS: atom_id res chain seq x y z
N MET A 1 -4.44 34.48 13.19
CA MET A 1 -5.26 33.44 12.53
C MET A 1 -4.33 32.36 12.00
N SER A 2 -3.93 31.42 12.86
CA SER A 2 -3.11 30.27 12.46
C SER A 2 -4.04 29.21 11.89
N GLY A 3 -4.13 29.16 10.56
CA GLY A 3 -4.72 28.04 9.85
C GLY A 3 -3.85 26.81 10.07
N VAL A 4 -4.07 26.12 11.18
CA VAL A 4 -3.56 24.77 11.39
C VAL A 4 -4.11 23.97 10.22
N ILE A 5 -3.26 23.61 9.26
CA ILE A 5 -3.61 22.64 8.24
C ILE A 5 -3.86 21.35 9.02
N ARG A 6 -5.13 21.11 9.34
CA ARG A 6 -5.59 20.00 10.18
C ARG A 6 -5.55 18.74 9.33
N TYR A 7 -4.35 18.31 8.95
CA TYR A 7 -4.14 17.03 8.29
C TYR A 7 -4.49 15.94 9.31
N ASN A 8 -5.44 15.08 8.95
CA ASN A 8 -5.83 13.95 9.77
C ASN A 8 -4.76 12.84 9.66
N PHE A 9 -3.59 13.07 10.27
CA PHE A 9 -2.48 12.11 10.27
C PHE A 9 -2.89 10.77 10.88
N ALA A 10 -3.72 10.79 11.94
CA ALA A 10 -4.30 9.58 12.52
C ALA A 10 -5.15 8.80 11.50
N GLY A 11 -5.95 9.50 10.70
CA GLY A 11 -6.72 8.91 9.61
C GLY A 11 -5.86 8.35 8.49
N LEU A 12 -4.74 9.01 8.16
CA LEU A 12 -3.79 8.52 7.15
C LEU A 12 -2.98 7.30 7.63
N ASP A 13 -2.57 7.27 8.90
CA ASP A 13 -1.93 6.10 9.52
C ASP A 13 -2.90 4.92 9.58
N THR A 14 -4.15 5.17 9.97
CA THR A 14 -5.21 4.14 9.97
C THR A 14 -5.44 3.60 8.56
N LEU A 15 -5.63 4.50 7.58
CA LEU A 15 -5.81 4.12 6.18
C LEU A 15 -4.61 3.33 5.64
N SER A 16 -3.39 3.71 5.99
CA SER A 16 -2.16 3.00 5.58
C SER A 16 -2.08 1.60 6.20
N GLY A 17 -2.47 1.46 7.47
CA GLY A 17 -2.59 0.18 8.15
C GLY A 17 -3.65 -0.72 7.50
N ASP A 18 -4.83 -0.18 7.23
CA ASP A 18 -5.93 -0.88 6.57
C ASP A 18 -5.54 -1.33 5.15
N LEU A 19 -4.90 -0.44 4.38
CA LEU A 19 -4.39 -0.75 3.04
C LEU A 19 -3.36 -1.87 3.09
N ARG A 20 -2.42 -1.85 4.04
CA ARG A 20 -1.47 -2.97 4.22
C ARG A 20 -2.18 -4.27 4.53
N GLY A 21 -3.18 -4.25 5.41
CA GLY A 21 -3.98 -5.44 5.74
C GLY A 21 -4.77 -5.98 4.53
N GLN A 22 -5.36 -5.09 3.72
CA GLN A 22 -6.03 -5.48 2.48
C GLN A 22 -5.05 -6.08 1.46
N PHE A 23 -3.84 -5.53 1.34
CA PHE A 23 -2.80 -6.06 0.47
C PHE A 23 -2.34 -7.46 0.87
N GLN A 24 -2.17 -7.73 2.16
CA GLN A 24 -1.83 -9.07 2.63
C GLN A 24 -2.91 -10.09 2.27
N ARG A 25 -4.19 -9.75 2.45
CA ARG A 25 -5.31 -10.64 2.04
C ARG A 25 -5.32 -10.86 0.53
N LEU A 26 -5.02 -9.82 -0.25
CA LEU A 26 -4.97 -9.91 -1.71
C LEU A 26 -3.82 -10.83 -2.17
N GLU A 27 -2.68 -10.78 -1.48
CA GLU A 27 -1.53 -11.66 -1.70
C GLU A 27 -1.87 -13.12 -1.39
N GLU A 28 -2.54 -13.38 -0.26
CA GLU A 28 -3.03 -14.71 0.10
C GLU A 28 -4.01 -15.26 -0.94
N LEU A 29 -4.98 -14.45 -1.39
CA LEU A 29 -5.97 -14.83 -2.39
C LEU A 29 -5.29 -15.15 -3.74
N SER A 30 -4.31 -14.33 -4.14
CA SER A 30 -3.49 -14.57 -5.33
C SER A 30 -2.74 -15.90 -5.23
N GLY A 31 -2.13 -16.18 -4.09
CA GLY A 31 -1.43 -17.44 -3.83
C GLY A 31 -2.36 -18.65 -3.88
N GLN A 32 -3.59 -18.53 -3.35
CA GLN A 32 -4.60 -19.57 -3.43
C GLN A 32 -5.05 -19.81 -4.88
N LEU A 33 -5.32 -18.75 -5.64
CA LEU A 33 -5.70 -18.83 -7.05
C LEU A 33 -4.59 -19.53 -7.85
N LYS A 34 -3.33 -19.16 -7.63
CA LYS A 34 -2.17 -19.77 -8.29
C LYS A 34 -2.05 -21.26 -8.02
N LYS A 35 -2.30 -21.71 -6.78
CA LYS A 35 -2.34 -23.14 -6.44
C LYS A 35 -3.47 -23.87 -7.16
N GLN A 36 -4.68 -23.30 -7.15
CA GLN A 36 -5.84 -23.90 -7.83
C GLN A 36 -5.63 -24.01 -9.34
N VAL A 37 -5.09 -22.96 -9.97
CA VAL A 37 -4.84 -22.98 -11.41
C VAL A 37 -3.68 -23.91 -11.76
N THR A 38 -2.63 -24.01 -10.93
CA THR A 38 -1.57 -25.01 -11.15
C THR A 38 -2.13 -26.44 -11.10
N ALA A 39 -3.08 -26.70 -10.20
CA ALA A 39 -3.75 -27.99 -10.13
C ALA A 39 -4.64 -28.26 -11.37
N LEU A 40 -5.36 -27.24 -11.87
CA LEU A 40 -6.18 -27.35 -13.07
C LEU A 40 -5.38 -27.32 -14.38
N ALA A 41 -4.18 -26.75 -14.39
CA ALA A 41 -3.34 -26.64 -15.58
C ALA A 41 -2.93 -28.02 -16.13
N ASN A 42 -2.85 -29.04 -15.26
CA ASN A 42 -2.67 -30.43 -15.68
C ASN A 42 -3.84 -30.96 -16.53
N HIS A 43 -5.00 -30.30 -16.50
CA HIS A 43 -6.21 -30.64 -17.25
C HIS A 43 -6.56 -29.64 -18.36
N TRP A 44 -5.85 -28.52 -18.49
CA TRP A 44 -6.10 -27.53 -19.54
C TRP A 44 -5.28 -27.85 -20.78
N ASP A 45 -5.95 -27.90 -21.93
CA ASP A 45 -5.27 -27.91 -23.22
C ASP A 45 -4.38 -26.67 -23.36
N SER A 46 -3.25 -26.82 -24.05
CA SER A 46 -2.04 -25.99 -24.02
C SER A 46 -2.26 -24.46 -24.13
N GLY A 47 -3.36 -24.00 -24.75
CA GLY A 47 -3.69 -22.57 -24.90
C GLY A 47 -4.15 -21.87 -23.61
N GLY A 48 -4.88 -22.55 -22.73
CA GLY A 48 -5.43 -21.95 -21.50
C GLY A 48 -4.35 -21.62 -20.47
N ALA A 49 -3.33 -22.47 -20.38
CA ALA A 49 -2.19 -22.29 -19.47
C ALA A 49 -1.37 -21.04 -19.82
N VAL A 50 -1.15 -20.76 -21.10
CA VAL A 50 -0.37 -19.59 -21.56
C VAL A 50 -1.08 -18.28 -21.25
N SER A 51 -2.39 -18.20 -21.52
CA SER A 51 -3.18 -17.00 -21.22
C SER A 51 -3.21 -16.71 -19.71
N TYR A 52 -3.33 -17.75 -18.90
CA TYR A 52 -3.26 -17.61 -17.45
C TYR A 52 -1.89 -17.13 -16.97
N GLN A 53 -0.79 -17.71 -17.47
CA GLN A 53 0.56 -17.29 -17.10
C GLN A 53 0.80 -15.80 -17.42
N GLN A 54 0.28 -15.31 -18.55
CA GLN A 54 0.33 -13.88 -18.89
C GLN A 54 -0.48 -13.02 -17.92
N ALA A 55 -1.72 -13.42 -17.60
CA ALA A 55 -2.55 -12.72 -16.64
C ALA A 55 -1.93 -12.70 -15.23
N GLN A 56 -1.32 -13.81 -14.80
CA GLN A 56 -0.61 -13.91 -13.52
C GLN A 56 0.62 -12.99 -13.48
N ALA A 57 1.43 -12.95 -14.55
CA ALA A 57 2.58 -12.06 -14.63
C ALA A 57 2.15 -10.57 -14.62
N GLN A 58 1.05 -10.23 -15.29
CA GLN A 58 0.51 -8.87 -15.28
C GLN A 58 -0.03 -8.49 -13.89
N TRP A 59 -0.73 -9.41 -13.23
CA TRP A 59 -1.20 -9.23 -11.87
C TRP A 59 -0.05 -8.99 -10.89
N ASP A 60 1.00 -9.83 -10.93
CA ASP A 60 2.16 -9.71 -10.04
C ASP A 60 2.87 -8.35 -10.23
N ARG A 61 2.98 -7.85 -11.47
CA ARG A 61 3.50 -6.49 -11.74
C ARG A 61 2.63 -5.40 -11.11
N LEU A 62 1.32 -5.42 -11.40
CA LEU A 62 0.39 -4.40 -10.90
C LEU A 62 0.36 -4.40 -9.36
N PHE A 63 0.42 -5.59 -8.76
CA PHE A 63 0.49 -5.75 -7.32
C PHE A 63 1.78 -5.17 -6.72
N GLY A 64 2.94 -5.48 -7.32
CA GLY A 64 4.22 -4.93 -6.90
C GLY A 64 4.29 -3.40 -7.00
N ASP A 65 3.77 -2.84 -8.09
CA ASP A 65 3.68 -1.39 -8.29
C ASP A 65 2.77 -0.74 -7.24
N ALA A 66 1.61 -1.33 -6.98
CA ALA A 66 0.66 -0.80 -6.01
C ALA A 66 1.22 -0.87 -4.58
N ARG A 67 1.92 -1.96 -4.22
CA ARG A 67 2.64 -2.08 -2.94
C ARG A 67 3.71 -1.00 -2.79
N THR A 68 4.50 -0.76 -3.83
CA THR A 68 5.55 0.27 -3.84
C THR A 68 4.96 1.66 -3.65
N ARG A 69 3.85 1.97 -4.33
CA ARG A 69 3.13 3.25 -4.16
C ARG A 69 2.59 3.43 -2.75
N LEU A 70 2.03 2.37 -2.16
CA LEU A 70 1.53 2.40 -0.79
C LEU A 70 2.63 2.62 0.24
N ASP A 71 3.77 1.93 0.10
CA ASP A 71 4.91 2.15 0.98
C ASP A 71 5.45 3.58 0.83
N GLY A 72 5.50 4.10 -0.40
CA GLY A 72 5.86 5.50 -0.65
C GLY A 72 4.90 6.49 0.02
N LEU A 73 3.60 6.21 -0.02
CA LEU A 73 2.56 7.03 0.62
C LEU A 73 2.72 7.00 2.14
N GLY A 74 2.91 5.82 2.74
CA GLY A 74 3.15 5.67 4.18
C GLY A 74 4.39 6.41 4.66
N VAL A 75 5.51 6.29 3.93
CA VAL A 75 6.75 7.03 4.23
C VAL A 75 6.55 8.53 4.09
N GLY A 76 5.84 8.99 3.06
CA GLY A 76 5.53 10.40 2.84
C GLY A 76 4.71 11.00 3.99
N VAL A 77 3.67 10.28 4.43
CA VAL A 77 2.82 10.69 5.57
C VAL A 77 3.64 10.76 6.86
N GLN A 78 4.47 9.77 7.14
CA GLN A 78 5.31 9.74 8.35
C GLN A 78 6.35 10.88 8.37
N ARG A 79 6.97 11.17 7.22
CA ARG A 79 7.90 12.30 7.07
C ARG A 79 7.20 13.64 7.30
N ALA A 80 6.03 13.83 6.69
CA ALA A 80 5.23 15.03 6.88
C ALA A 80 4.83 15.23 8.36
N ALA A 81 4.41 14.16 9.04
CA ALA A 81 4.06 14.20 10.47
C ALA A 81 5.25 14.62 11.36
N THR A 82 6.45 14.08 11.08
CA THR A 82 7.67 14.41 11.82
C THR A 82 8.06 15.88 11.61
N GLN A 83 8.11 16.33 10.35
CA GLN A 83 8.50 17.69 10.00
C GLN A 83 7.54 18.73 10.59
N MET A 84 6.25 18.42 10.63
CA MET A 84 5.25 19.31 11.22
C MET A 84 5.36 19.38 12.74
N ARG A 85 5.59 18.25 13.42
CA ARG A 85 5.87 18.23 14.87
C ARG A 85 7.10 19.06 15.23
N GLU A 86 8.17 18.95 14.44
CA GLU A 86 9.37 19.76 14.64
C GLU A 86 9.12 21.26 14.42
N THR A 87 8.28 21.59 13.44
CA THR A 87 7.88 22.97 13.14
C THR A 87 7.05 23.54 14.30
N ASP A 88 6.05 22.81 14.78
CA ASP A 88 5.22 23.22 15.93
C ASP A 88 6.07 23.41 17.20
N LEU A 89 7.00 22.50 17.49
CA LEU A 89 7.91 22.64 18.63
C LEU A 89 8.80 23.87 18.52
N ARG A 90 9.24 24.21 17.31
CA ARG A 90 10.07 25.40 17.05
C ARG A 90 9.26 26.67 17.22
N VAL A 91 8.08 26.73 16.60
CA VAL A 91 7.12 27.83 16.69
C VAL A 91 6.73 28.07 18.15
N SER A 92 6.38 27.00 18.89
CA SER A 92 6.02 27.09 20.31
C SER A 92 7.15 27.62 21.19
N ARG A 93 8.42 27.34 20.87
CA ARG A 93 9.56 27.94 21.60
C ARG A 93 9.73 29.43 21.32
N THR A 94 9.48 29.87 20.09
CA THR A 94 9.56 31.28 19.71
C THR A 94 8.41 32.14 20.23
N PHE A 95 7.22 31.57 20.44
CA PHE A 95 6.06 32.28 21.00
C PHE A 95 5.85 32.04 22.50
N GLY A 96 6.61 31.12 23.10
CA GLY A 96 6.57 30.82 24.54
C GLY A 96 7.66 31.53 25.37
N ALA A 97 8.50 32.34 24.73
CA ALA A 97 9.45 33.27 25.36
C ALA A 97 8.89 34.70 25.22
#